data_AF-A0A357YDM9-F1
#
_entry.id   AF-A0A357YDM9-F1
#
_cell.length_a   1.000
_cell.length_b   1.000
_cell.length_c   1.000
_cell.angle_alpha   90.00
_cell.angle_beta   90.00
_cell.angle_gamma   90.00
#
_symmetry.space_group_name_H-M   'P 1'
#
loop_
_entity.id
_entity.type
_entity.pdbx_description
1 polymer ?
#
loop_
_entity_poly.entity_id
_entity_poly.type
_entity_poly.pdbx_seq_one_letter_code
_entity_poly.pdbx_strand_id
1 'polypeptide(L)' 'MGEKEAALVSVREAATLLATTETRILMMLRQGKLVGSRVADTWMVERAALQTCRQPQAADVARPGGCGGGCGGCSGGH' A
#
# COMPACT_ATOMS: atom_id res chain seq x y z
N MET A 1 -33.88 4.32 -0.27
CA MET A 1 -32.53 4.14 0.31
C MET A 1 -31.58 4.14 -0.87
N GLY A 2 -30.88 5.25 -1.11
CA GLY A 2 -30.09 5.41 -2.33
C GLY A 2 -28.91 4.44 -2.32
N GLU A 3 -28.95 3.49 -3.24
CA GLU A 3 -27.82 2.65 -3.63
C GLU A 3 -26.70 3.59 -4.06
N LYS A 4 -25.82 3.94 -3.12
CA LYS A 4 -24.50 4.45 -3.47
C LYS A 4 -23.84 3.30 -4.19
N GLU A 5 -23.90 3.34 -5.51
CA GLU A 5 -22.92 2.72 -6.37
C GLU A 5 -21.57 3.31 -5.92
N ALA A 6 -21.01 2.71 -4.88
CA ALA A 6 -19.68 3.03 -4.42
C ALA A 6 -18.83 2.70 -5.63
N ALA A 7 -18.37 3.74 -6.34
CA ALA A 7 -17.60 3.56 -7.56
C ALA A 7 -16.34 2.78 -7.18
N LEU A 8 -16.44 1.46 -7.32
CA LEU A 8 -15.40 0.51 -7.00
C LEU A 8 -14.42 0.57 -8.15
N VAL A 9 -13.16 0.85 -7.84
CA VAL A 9 -12.08 0.89 -8.82
C VAL A 9 -11.15 -0.28 -8.62
N SER A 10 -10.54 -0.74 -9.71
CA SER A 10 -9.52 -1.78 -9.62
C SER A 10 -8.30 -1.29 -8.82
N VAL A 11 -7.53 -2.23 -8.26
CA VAL A 11 -6.23 -1.93 -7.62
C VAL A 11 -5.33 -1.10 -8.54
N ARG A 12 -5.31 -1.43 -9.84
CA ARG A 12 -4.53 -0.72 -10.86
C ARG A 12 -4.96 0.74 -10.99
N GLU A 13 -6.27 0.98 -11.11
CA GLU A 13 -6.80 2.34 -11.21
C GLU A 13 -6.56 3.13 -9.92
N ALA A 14 -6.78 2.52 -8.75
CA ALA A 14 -6.46 3.10 -7.45
C ALA A 14 -4.99 3.51 -7.33
N ALA A 15 -4.07 2.67 -7.83
CA ALA A 15 -2.64 2.95 -7.84
C ALA A 15 -2.32 4.19 -8.68
N THR A 16 -2.94 4.34 -9.85
CA THR A 16 -2.81 5.55 -10.67
C THR A 16 -3.35 6.78 -9.96
N LEU A 17 -4.53 6.68 -9.33
CA LEU A 17 -5.17 7.81 -8.63
C LEU A 17 -4.37 8.30 -7.42
N LEU A 18 -3.73 7.40 -6.68
CA LEU A 18 -2.87 7.73 -5.53
C LEU A 18 -1.39 7.92 -5.90
N ALA A 19 -1.06 7.92 -7.19
CA ALA A 19 0.33 7.99 -7.70
C ALA A 19 1.26 6.99 -6.97
N THR A 20 0.81 5.75 -6.84
CA THR A 20 1.50 4.70 -6.08
C THR A 20 1.49 3.37 -6.84
N THR A 21 1.91 2.28 -6.20
CA THR A 21 1.97 0.94 -6.81
C THR A 21 0.79 0.06 -6.37
N GLU A 22 0.42 -0.90 -7.21
CA GLU A 22 -0.64 -1.88 -6.91
C GLU A 22 -0.36 -2.65 -5.61
N THR A 23 0.89 -3.06 -5.40
CA THR A 23 1.34 -3.69 -4.15
C THR A 23 1.04 -2.83 -2.93
N ARG A 24 1.28 -1.51 -3.02
CA ARG A 24 1.02 -0.59 -1.91
C ARG A 24 -0.47 -0.41 -1.64
N ILE A 25 -1.31 -0.39 -2.68
CA ILE A 25 -2.77 -0.40 -2.52
C ILE A 25 -3.22 -1.66 -1.77
N LEU A 26 -2.73 -2.85 -2.17
CA LEU A 26 -3.02 -4.10 -1.47
C LEU A 26 -2.56 -4.08 -0.01
N MET A 27 -1.38 -3.50 0.27
CA MET A 27 -0.90 -3.30 1.64
C MET A 27 -1.80 -2.37 2.44
N MET A 28 -2.29 -1.26 1.85
CA MET A 28 -3.20 -0.33 2.51
C MET A 28 -4.55 -0.97 2.82
N LEU A 29 -5.09 -1.78 1.92
CA LEU A 29 -6.29 -2.58 2.17
C LEU A 29 -6.08 -3.54 3.35
N ARG A 30 -4.99 -4.30 3.33
CA ARG A 30 -4.63 -5.23 4.42
C ARG A 30 -4.41 -4.52 5.77
N GLN A 31 -3.92 -3.28 5.75
CA GLN A 31 -3.73 -2.45 6.95
C GLN A 31 -5.00 -1.73 7.41
N GLY A 32 -6.13 -1.85 6.69
CA GLY A 32 -7.37 -1.11 6.98
C GLY A 32 -7.28 0.39 6.72
N LYS A 33 -6.28 0.85 5.95
CA LYS A 33 -6.12 2.26 5.56
C LYS A 33 -6.99 2.64 4.38
N LEU A 34 -7.35 1.67 3.53
CA LEU A 34 -8.31 1.82 2.45
C LEU A 34 -9.48 0.86 2.66
N VAL A 35 -10.66 1.29 2.23
CA VAL A 35 -11.86 0.45 2.20
C VAL A 35 -11.97 -0.17 0.81
N GLY A 36 -12.15 -1.49 0.78
CA GLY A 36 -12.29 -2.24 -0.45
C GLY A 36 -12.91 -3.60 -0.20
N SER A 37 -13.42 -4.20 -1.28
CA SER A 37 -14.12 -5.47 -1.27
C SER A 37 -13.58 -6.38 -2.35
N ARG A 38 -13.64 -7.70 -2.12
CA ARG A 38 -13.25 -8.70 -3.12
C ARG A 38 -14.47 -9.03 -3.98
N VAL A 39 -14.40 -8.76 -5.27
CA VAL A 39 -15.46 -9.00 -6.26
C VAL A 39 -14.90 -9.90 -7.35
N ALA A 40 -15.52 -11.07 -7.58
CA ALA A 40 -15.07 -12.04 -8.59
C ALA A 40 -13.55 -12.34 -8.53
N ASP A 41 -13.08 -12.63 -7.31
CA ASP A 41 -11.67 -12.89 -6.98
C ASP A 41 -10.69 -11.70 -7.16
N THR A 42 -11.19 -10.54 -7.60
CA THR A 42 -10.41 -9.33 -7.77
C THR A 42 -10.63 -8.37 -6.61
N TRP A 43 -9.57 -7.74 -6.10
CA TRP A 43 -9.69 -6.67 -5.11
C TRP A 43 -10.16 -5.38 -5.79
N MET A 44 -11.21 -4.79 -5.23
CA MET A 44 -11.75 -3.51 -5.65
C MET A 44 -11.69 -2.52 -4.49
N VAL A 45 -11.37 -1.28 -4.78
CA VAL A 45 -11.20 -0.21 -3.79
C VAL A 45 -12.32 0.79 -3.94
N GLU A 46 -12.88 1.27 -2.83
CA GLU A 46 -13.87 2.35 -2.88
C GLU A 46 -13.21 3.66 -3.28
N ARG A 47 -13.69 4.30 -4.36
CA ARG A 47 -13.19 5.61 -4.80
C ARG A 47 -13.31 6.69 -3.73
N ALA A 48 -14.30 6.61 -2.85
CA ALA A 48 -14.44 7.52 -1.71
C ALA A 48 -13.27 7.38 -0.72
N ALA A 49 -12.82 6.16 -0.44
CA ALA A 49 -11.68 5.90 0.44
C ALA A 49 -10.38 6.50 -0.12
N LEU A 50 -10.21 6.50 -1.44
CA LEU A 50 -9.06 7.13 -2.11
C LEU A 50 -9.02 8.65 -1.91
N GLN A 51 -10.16 9.32 -1.92
CA GLN A 51 -10.24 10.78 -1.72
C GLN A 51 -9.92 11.18 -0.29
N THR A 52 -10.28 10.34 0.69
CA THR A 52 -9.97 10.56 2.10
C THR A 52 -8.54 10.12 2.47
N CYS A 53 -7.94 9.25 1.66
CA CYS A 53 -6.55 8.86 1.80
C CYS A 53 -5.67 10.04 1.40
N ARG A 54 -5.09 10.72 2.40
CA ARG A 54 -4.01 11.67 2.13
C ARG A 54 -2.91 10.95 1.37
N GLN A 55 -2.48 11.58 0.28
CA GLN A 55 -1.39 11.09 -0.56
C GLN A 55 -0.22 10.70 0.35
N PRO A 56 0.27 9.45 0.27
CA PRO A 56 1.33 9.02 1.17
C PRO A 56 2.54 9.92 0.98
N GLN A 57 2.94 10.61 2.04
CA GLN A 57 4.14 11.42 2.03
C GLN A 57 5.33 10.46 1.77
N ALA A 58 6.28 10.88 0.94
CA ALA A 58 7.41 10.03 0.54
C ALA A 58 8.21 9.45 1.73
N ALA A 59 8.03 9.99 2.93
CA ALA A 59 8.55 9.46 4.20
C ALA A 59 8.07 8.04 4.55
N ASP A 60 6.87 7.62 4.11
CA ASP A 60 6.35 6.27 4.34
C ASP A 60 6.90 5.22 3.37
N VAL A 61 7.55 5.64 2.29
CA VAL A 61 8.43 4.74 1.54
C VAL A 61 9.67 4.63 2.42
N ALA A 62 9.60 3.74 3.42
CA ALA A 62 10.79 3.26 4.08
C ALA A 62 11.74 2.85 2.96
N ARG A 63 12.78 3.66 2.74
CA ARG A 63 13.97 3.21 2.05
C ARG A 63 14.28 1.87 2.70
N PRO A 64 14.60 0.79 1.97
CA PRO A 64 15.34 -0.31 2.56
C PRO A 64 16.73 0.25 2.94
N GLY A 65 16.76 1.08 3.97
CA GLY A 65 17.94 1.58 4.64
C GLY A 65 18.32 0.49 5.61
N GLY A 66 19.45 -0.15 5.33
CA GLY A 66 20.14 -0.96 6.30
C GLY A 66 20.00 -2.46 6.10
N CYS A 67 20.65 -2.99 5.07
CA CYS A 67 21.57 -4.09 5.35
C CYS A 67 22.74 -3.48 6.15
N GLY A 68 22.48 -3.20 7.43
CA GLY A 68 23.44 -2.78 8.44
C GLY A 68 23.82 -3.96 9.32
N GLY A 69 24.01 -5.13 8.72
CA GLY A 69 24.57 -6.30 9.38
C GLY A 69 26.08 -6.24 9.26
N GLY A 70 26.73 -5.56 10.22
CA GLY A 70 28.18 -5.54 10.30
C GLY A 70 28.74 -6.96 10.40
N CYS A 71 29.61 -7.33 9.46
CA CYS A 71 30.60 -8.38 9.67
C CYS A 71 31.79 -7.78 10.46
N GLY A 72 31.51 -7.34 11.68
CA GLY A 72 32.53 -6.99 12.65
C GLY A 72 32.78 -8.18 13.57
N GLY A 73 33.93 -8.84 13.39
CA GLY A 73 34.51 -9.70 14.42
C GLY A 73 34.60 -11.18 14.05
N CYS A 74 35.78 -11.59 13.56
CA CYS A 74 36.44 -12.87 13.87
C CYS A 74 37.72 -13.02 13.00
N SER A 75 38.86 -12.51 13.48
CA SER A 75 40.18 -13.12 13.28
C SER A 75 41.25 -12.35 14.07
N GLY A 76 41.26 -12.57 15.39
CA GLY A 76 42.45 -12.44 16.21
C GLY A 76 42.78 -13.80 16.81
N GLY A 77 44.04 -14.21 16.75
CA GLY A 77 44.58 -15.29 17.57
C GLY A 77 45.66 -16.15 16.92
N HIS A 78 46.92 -15.80 17.20
CA HIS A 78 48.20 -16.54 17.11
C HIS A 78 48.67 -17.11 15.77
#